data_AF-A0A1Q4F2C0-F1
#
_entry.id   AF-A0A1Q4F2C0-F1
#
_cell.length_a   1.000
_cell.length_b   1.000
_cell.length_c   1.000
_cell.angle_alpha   90.00
_cell.angle_beta   90.00
_cell.angle_gamma   90.00
#
_symmetry.space_group_name_H-M   'P 1'
#
loop_
_entity.id
_entity.type
_entity.pdbx_description
1 polymer ?
#
loop_
_entity_poly.entity_id
_entity_poly.type
_entity_poly.pdbx_seq_one_letter_code
_entity_poly.pdbx_strand_id
1 'polypeptide(L)' 'MAKTTKPVPLSRKKQLRAQIATTLQKTFPELKKLVGEKKFNQHVKKASKVLAAGAAKKEKKPVVTKRKTVEGKAIA' A
#
# COMPACT_ATOMS: atom_id res chain seq x y z
N MET A 1 37.59 3.22 1.88
CA MET A 1 36.43 3.92 2.48
C MET A 1 35.14 3.24 2.05
N ALA A 2 34.47 2.50 2.96
CA ALA A 2 33.19 1.86 2.65
C ALA A 2 32.06 2.90 2.69
N LYS A 3 31.44 3.19 1.54
CA LYS A 3 30.26 4.07 1.47
C LYS A 3 29.04 3.30 2.00
N THR A 4 28.70 3.48 3.26
CA THR A 4 27.46 2.95 3.87
C THR A 4 26.25 3.66 3.28
N THR A 5 25.75 3.15 2.15
CA THR A 5 24.49 3.54 1.53
C THR A 5 23.33 3.15 2.46
N LYS A 6 22.94 4.07 3.35
CA LYS A 6 21.73 3.94 4.17
C LYS A 6 20.55 3.61 3.24
N PRO A 7 19.77 2.55 3.51
CA PRO A 7 18.69 2.15 2.62
C PRO A 7 17.63 3.25 2.56
N VAL A 8 17.49 3.89 1.39
CA VAL A 8 16.46 4.90 1.18
C VAL A 8 15.10 4.24 1.38
N PRO A 9 14.25 4.70 2.33
CA PRO A 9 12.96 4.08 2.58
C PRO A 9 12.13 4.13 1.30
N LEU A 10 11.75 2.96 0.79
CA LEU A 10 10.85 2.83 -0.34
C LEU A 10 9.57 3.61 -0.04
N SER A 11 9.15 4.50 -0.93
CA SER A 11 7.94 5.29 -0.71
C SER A 11 6.73 4.38 -0.45
N ARG A 12 5.77 4.84 0.37
CA ARG A 12 4.57 4.08 0.78
C ARG A 12 3.86 3.38 -0.39
N LYS A 13 3.84 4.01 -1.57
CA LYS A 13 3.31 3.48 -2.84
C LYS A 13 4.14 2.34 -3.44
N LYS A 14 5.47 2.34 -3.29
CA LYS A 14 6.35 1.22 -3.66
C LYS A 14 6.21 0.05 -2.67
N GLN A 15 6.13 0.34 -1.36
CA GLN A 15 5.91 -0.68 -0.32
C GLN A 15 4.59 -1.42 -0.52
N LEU A 16 3.48 -0.71 -0.69
CA LEU A 16 2.16 -1.30 -0.98
C LEU A 16 2.18 -2.21 -2.22
N ARG A 17 2.84 -1.78 -3.30
CA ARG A 17 2.98 -2.59 -4.52
C ARG A 17 3.79 -3.86 -4.28
N ALA A 18 4.87 -3.78 -3.50
CA ALA A 18 5.70 -4.93 -3.16
C ALA A 18 4.92 -5.95 -2.32
N GLN A 19 4.22 -5.50 -1.27
CA GLN A 19 3.35 -6.35 -0.44
C GLN A 19 2.28 -7.06 -1.28
N ILE A 20 1.54 -6.32 -2.11
CA ILE A 20 0.52 -6.90 -3.01
C ILE A 20 1.16 -7.91 -3.97
N ALA A 21 2.32 -7.60 -4.55
CA ALA A 21 3.02 -8.52 -5.44
C ALA A 21 3.45 -9.82 -4.73
N THR A 22 3.99 -9.73 -3.52
CA THR A 22 4.35 -10.90 -2.70
C THR A 22 3.12 -11.74 -2.35
N THR A 23 1.99 -11.12 -1.99
CA THR A 23 0.74 -11.85 -1.74
C THR A 23 0.28 -12.59 -3.00
N LEU A 24 0.21 -11.91 -4.15
CA LEU A 24 -0.20 -12.52 -5.42
C LEU A 24 0.73 -13.68 -5.86
N GLN A 25 2.04 -13.57 -5.61
CA GLN A 25 2.99 -14.65 -5.88
C GLN A 25 2.79 -15.86 -4.96
N LYS A 26 2.39 -15.66 -3.70
CA LYS A 26 2.13 -16.73 -2.73
C LYS A 26 0.76 -17.39 -2.92
N THR A 27 -0.28 -16.64 -3.27
CA THR A 27 -1.65 -17.16 -3.42
C THR A 27 -1.88 -17.93 -4.72
N PHE A 28 -1.06 -17.69 -5.76
CA PHE A 28 -1.30 -18.23 -7.10
C PHE A 28 -0.13 -19.06 -7.68
N PRO A 29 0.38 -20.09 -6.95
CA PRO A 29 1.50 -20.91 -7.42
C PRO A 29 1.14 -21.76 -8.65
N GLU A 30 -0.11 -22.21 -8.76
CA GLU A 30 -0.58 -23.02 -9.90
C GLU A 30 -0.70 -22.19 -11.18
N LEU A 31 -1.22 -20.96 -11.08
CA LEU A 31 -1.20 -20.02 -12.20
C LEU A 31 0.23 -19.69 -12.64
N LYS A 32 1.20 -19.56 -11.70
CA LYS A 32 2.61 -19.39 -12.05
C LYS A 32 3.13 -20.56 -12.90
N LYS A 33 2.73 -21.80 -12.58
CA LYS A 33 3.08 -22.99 -13.38
C LYS A 33 2.38 -22.97 -14.76
N LEU A 34 1.08 -22.67 -14.81
CA LEU A 34 0.27 -22.70 -16.03
C LEU A 34 0.65 -21.65 -17.09
N VAL A 35 0.76 -20.37 -16.72
CA VAL A 35 1.12 -19.30 -17.70
C VAL A 35 2.63 -19.07 -17.81
N GLY A 36 3.44 -19.72 -16.97
CA GLY A 36 4.87 -19.58 -16.92
C GLY A 36 5.35 -18.28 -16.26
N GLU A 37 6.54 -18.34 -15.66
CA GLU A 37 7.06 -17.29 -14.77
C GLU A 37 7.16 -15.89 -15.43
N LYS A 38 7.58 -15.82 -16.69
CA LYS A 38 7.73 -14.55 -17.43
C LYS A 38 6.38 -13.83 -17.58
N LYS A 39 5.31 -14.54 -17.99
CA LYS A 39 3.97 -13.94 -18.12
C LYS A 39 3.38 -13.66 -16.74
N PHE A 40 3.45 -14.62 -15.82
CA PHE A 40 2.95 -14.46 -14.45
C PHE A 40 3.51 -13.20 -13.76
N ASN A 41 4.83 -12.99 -13.81
CA ASN A 41 5.46 -11.80 -13.22
C ASN A 41 5.03 -10.49 -13.90
N GLN A 42 4.75 -10.49 -15.21
CA GLN A 42 4.15 -9.32 -15.89
C GLN A 42 2.73 -9.05 -15.41
N HIS A 43 1.90 -10.08 -15.23
CA HIS A 43 0.54 -9.94 -14.70
C HIS A 43 0.56 -9.44 -13.24
N VAL A 44 1.40 -10.01 -12.37
CA VAL A 44 1.59 -9.54 -10.97
C VAL A 44 2.03 -8.08 -10.93
N LYS A 45 2.95 -7.65 -11.80
CA LYS A 45 3.41 -6.24 -11.90
C LYS A 45 2.29 -5.30 -12.35
N LYS A 46 1.39 -5.74 -13.24
CA LYS A 46 0.20 -4.96 -13.66
C LYS A 46 -0.85 -4.91 -12.54
N ALA A 47 -1.21 -6.05 -11.96
CA ALA A 47 -2.20 -6.17 -10.89
C ALA A 47 -1.81 -5.34 -9.65
N SER A 48 -0.58 -5.50 -9.14
CA SER A 48 -0.08 -4.69 -8.02
C SER A 48 -0.08 -3.19 -8.30
N LYS A 49 0.19 -2.74 -9.54
CA LYS A 49 0.08 -1.33 -9.94
C LYS A 49 -1.38 -0.83 -9.87
N VAL A 50 -2.34 -1.61 -10.34
CA VAL A 50 -3.78 -1.26 -10.37
C VAL A 50 -4.37 -1.28 -8.97
N LEU A 51 -4.16 -2.36 -8.20
CA LEU A 51 -4.68 -2.51 -6.85
C LEU A 51 -4.14 -1.43 -5.90
N ALA A 52 -2.84 -1.12 -5.95
CA ALA A 52 -2.28 -0.03 -5.15
C ALA A 52 -2.81 1.36 -5.56
N ALA A 53 -3.21 1.55 -6.83
CA ALA A 53 -3.84 2.80 -7.28
C ALA A 53 -5.31 2.91 -6.85
N GLY A 54 -6.05 1.80 -6.82
CA GLY A 54 -7.41 1.73 -6.30
C GLY A 54 -7.46 1.93 -4.78
N ALA A 55 -6.56 1.28 -4.04
CA ALA A 55 -6.44 1.43 -2.59
C ALA A 55 -6.11 2.88 -2.18
N ALA A 56 -5.16 3.54 -2.88
CA ALA A 56 -4.77 4.91 -2.61
C ALA A 56 -5.90 5.94 -2.76
N LYS A 57 -6.96 5.65 -3.52
CA LYS A 57 -8.15 6.51 -3.64
C LYS A 57 -9.14 6.36 -2.47
N LYS A 58 -9.00 5.33 -1.62
CA LYS A 58 -9.92 5.04 -0.51
C LYS A 58 -9.44 5.48 0.87
N GLU A 59 -8.28 6.14 0.98
CA GLU A 59 -7.93 6.91 2.19
C GLU A 59 -8.82 8.16 2.25
N LYS A 60 -10.10 7.97 2.60
CA LYS A 60 -10.94 9.03 3.18
C LYS A 60 -10.13 9.59 4.33
N LYS A 61 -9.74 10.86 4.23
CA LYS A 61 -9.05 11.57 5.32
C LYS A 61 -9.83 11.29 6.61
N PRO A 62 -9.18 10.91 7.73
CA PRO A 62 -9.90 10.81 8.99
C PRO A 62 -10.55 12.18 9.21
N VAL A 63 -11.88 12.19 9.29
CA VAL A 63 -12.60 13.40 9.67
C VAL A 63 -12.23 13.62 11.12
N VAL A 64 -11.24 14.48 11.33
CA VAL A 64 -10.89 14.98 12.66
C VAL A 64 -12.05 15.88 13.06
N THR A 65 -13.10 15.27 13.60
CA THR A 65 -14.19 15.94 14.30
C THR A 65 -13.56 16.60 15.50
N LYS A 66 -13.06 17.82 15.30
CA LYS A 66 -12.69 18.72 16.40
C LYS A 66 -13.96 18.89 17.22
N ARG A 67 -14.09 18.12 18.30
CA ARG A 67 -15.06 18.40 19.34
C ARG A 67 -14.71 19.80 19.82
N LYS A 68 -15.53 20.79 19.45
CA LYS A 68 -15.55 22.05 20.19
C LYS A 68 -15.99 21.64 21.59
N THR A 69 -15.06 21.57 22.51
CA THR A 69 -15.37 21.74 23.93
C THR A 69 -15.94 23.15 24.02
N VAL A 70 -17.26 23.25 24.00
CA VAL A 70 -17.92 24.51 24.33
C VAL A 70 -17.73 24.65 25.82
N GLU A 71 -16.95 25.65 26.23
CA GLU A 71 -16.78 26.01 27.63
C GLU A 71 -18.13 26.46 28.17
N GLY A 72 -18.87 25.53 28.77
CA GLY A 72 -20.10 25.78 29.50
C GLY A 72 -19.80 26.47 30.82
N LYS A 73 -19.44 27.76 30.75
CA LYS A 73 -19.52 28.69 31.87
C LYS A 73 -20.97 29.17 31.98
N ALA A 74 -21.43 29.42 33.21
CA ALA A 74 -22.78 29.88 33.56
C ALA A 74 -23.91 28.85 33.34
N ILE A 75 -25.08 28.95 33.96
CA ILE A 75 -25.45 29.80 35.10
C ILE A 75 -25.45 28.86 36.33
N ALA A 76 -24.75 29.14 37.43
CA ALA A 76 -23.97 30.34 37.79
C ALA A 76 -22.67 30.52 36.99
#